data_AF-A0A1J7IP11-F1
#
_entry.id   AF-A0A1J7IP11-F1
#
_cell.length_a   1.000
_cell.length_b   1.000
_cell.length_c   1.000
_cell.angle_alpha   90.00
_cell.angle_beta   90.00
_cell.angle_gamma   90.00
#
_symmetry.space_group_name_H-M   'P 1'
#
loop_
_entity.id
_entity.type
_entity.pdbx_description
1 polymer ?
#
loop_
_entity_poly.entity_id
_entity_poly.type
_entity_poly.pdbx_seq_one_letter_code
_entity_poly.pdbx_strand_id
1 'polypeptide(L)'
;MIVGGWILTIRDHLNNSTNPSGEQGYAALRHEPFPFERRLMMNPLDSNGTIQSNFVKKPSKVDDDAWTELLKYSNLRFTATELDSIDTARKNSAVQLPDGGYFGNVSVYHDLHCIKSIYRFLYTSHYYPTSTPEQIELRQLHIIHCLDMLRADIMCWGDLTPFTMQWSNSHRKPSANFSSPRQCVNWDAFSYC
;
A
#
# COMPACT_ATOMS: atom_id res chain seq x y z
N MET A 1 -16.80 5.16 -45.34
CA MET A 1 -15.72 5.40 -44.35
C MET A 1 -15.97 4.49 -43.16
N ILE A 2 -15.17 3.43 -43.03
CA ILE A 2 -15.16 2.49 -41.90
C ILE A 2 -13.70 2.36 -41.50
N VAL A 3 -13.36 2.70 -40.27
CA VAL A 3 -12.09 2.38 -39.58
C VAL A 3 -12.50 2.22 -38.11
N GLY A 4 -12.48 1.08 -37.44
CA GLY A 4 -11.57 -0.06 -37.51
C GLY A 4 -10.80 -0.13 -36.18
N GLY A 5 -11.50 -0.23 -35.05
CA GLY A 5 -10.92 -0.29 -33.70
C GLY A 5 -10.48 -1.71 -33.37
N TRP A 6 -9.17 -1.90 -33.17
CA TRP A 6 -8.58 -3.21 -32.96
C TRP A 6 -8.87 -3.75 -31.55
N ILE A 7 -9.56 -4.88 -31.54
CA ILE A 7 -9.59 -5.86 -30.46
C ILE A 7 -8.29 -6.67 -30.55
N LEU A 8 -7.53 -6.80 -29.46
CA LEU A 8 -6.61 -7.92 -29.27
C LEU A 8 -6.85 -8.53 -27.88
N THR A 9 -7.45 -9.71 -27.91
CA THR A 9 -7.65 -10.65 -26.82
C THR A 9 -6.33 -11.21 -26.30
N ILE A 10 -6.24 -11.34 -24.98
CA ILE A 10 -5.29 -12.24 -24.31
C ILE A 10 -5.61 -13.68 -24.74
N ARG A 11 -4.61 -14.42 -25.22
CA ARG A 11 -4.69 -15.87 -25.30
C ARG A 11 -3.45 -16.50 -24.68
N ASP A 12 -3.74 -17.55 -23.94
CA ASP A 12 -2.87 -18.30 -23.04
C ASP A 12 -1.65 -18.96 -23.69
N HIS A 13 -0.67 -19.13 -22.79
CA HIS A 13 0.20 -20.29 -22.59
C HIS A 13 1.33 -20.62 -23.59
N LEU A 14 2.53 -20.61 -23.00
CA LEU A 14 3.53 -21.68 -23.00
C LEU A 14 3.86 -22.28 -24.38
N ASN A 15 4.97 -21.83 -24.97
CA ASN A 15 6.17 -22.66 -25.09
C ASN A 15 7.28 -21.95 -25.87
N ASN A 16 8.44 -21.90 -25.22
CA ASN A 16 9.75 -22.02 -25.85
C ASN A 16 10.20 -20.90 -26.80
N SER A 17 10.69 -19.80 -26.22
CA SER A 17 11.91 -19.18 -26.74
C SER A 17 12.74 -18.65 -25.58
N THR A 18 13.87 -19.31 -25.33
CA THR A 18 14.95 -18.89 -24.44
C THR A 18 15.30 -17.41 -24.63
N ASN A 19 15.22 -16.61 -23.57
CA ASN A 19 15.80 -15.27 -23.54
C ASN A 19 17.15 -15.35 -22.79
N PRO A 20 18.30 -14.99 -23.40
CA PRO A 20 19.62 -15.20 -22.82
C PRO A 20 20.10 -14.09 -21.86
N SER A 21 19.22 -13.27 -21.25
CA SER A 21 19.66 -12.11 -20.46
C SER A 21 19.17 -11.99 -19.02
N GLY A 22 18.49 -12.98 -18.43
CA GLY A 22 18.38 -13.10 -16.96
C GLY A 22 17.93 -11.87 -16.15
N GLU A 23 17.19 -10.92 -16.73
CA GLU A 23 16.71 -9.73 -16.02
C GLU A 23 15.36 -9.98 -15.37
N GLN A 24 15.33 -9.95 -14.03
CA GLN A 24 14.12 -9.91 -13.23
C GLN A 24 13.41 -8.56 -13.46
N GLY A 25 12.10 -8.62 -13.65
CA GLY A 25 11.27 -7.52 -14.14
C GLY A 25 11.26 -6.27 -13.24
N TYR A 26 11.14 -5.12 -13.88
CA TYR A 26 10.78 -3.85 -13.25
C TYR A 26 9.42 -3.42 -13.76
N ALA A 27 8.47 -3.17 -12.87
CA ALA A 27 7.19 -2.60 -13.20
C ALA A 27 7.30 -1.11 -13.53
N ALA A 28 7.21 -0.79 -14.82
CA ALA A 28 6.88 0.55 -15.28
C ALA A 28 5.43 0.91 -14.90
N LEU A 29 5.18 2.17 -14.56
CA LEU A 29 3.84 2.68 -14.24
C LEU A 29 3.00 2.72 -15.53
N ARG A 30 2.29 1.62 -15.82
CA ARG A 30 1.40 1.53 -16.98
C ARG A 30 0.26 2.53 -16.85
N HIS A 31 0.01 3.29 -17.92
CA HIS A 31 -1.07 4.27 -18.06
C HIS A 31 -2.45 3.64 -18.32
N GLU A 32 -2.69 2.43 -17.81
CA GLU A 32 -4.04 1.84 -17.80
C GLU A 32 -4.84 2.48 -16.66
N PRO A 33 -6.19 2.59 -16.75
CA PRO A 33 -6.99 3.01 -15.61
C PRO A 33 -6.62 2.12 -14.41
N PHE A 34 -6.11 2.74 -13.34
CA PHE A 34 -5.77 2.04 -12.11
C PHE A 34 -6.92 1.06 -11.79
N PRO A 35 -6.64 -0.22 -11.60
CA PRO A 35 -7.71 -1.20 -11.46
C PRO A 35 -8.35 -0.93 -10.11
N PHE A 36 -9.50 -0.26 -10.15
CA PHE A 36 -10.33 -0.05 -8.99
C PHE A 36 -11.43 -1.10 -8.99
N GLU A 37 -11.76 -1.59 -7.80
CA GLU A 37 -12.86 -2.53 -7.59
C GLU A 37 -13.81 -2.00 -6.52
N ARG A 38 -15.08 -2.36 -6.65
CA ARG A 38 -16.09 -2.02 -5.63
C ARG A 38 -16.00 -3.05 -4.51
N ARG A 39 -15.69 -2.60 -3.29
CA ARG A 39 -15.63 -3.48 -2.10
C ARG A 39 -16.41 -2.89 -0.93
N LEU A 40 -16.98 -3.76 -0.11
CA LEU A 40 -17.49 -3.37 1.21
C LEU A 40 -16.29 -3.31 2.16
N MET A 41 -16.17 -2.23 2.93
CA MET A 41 -15.22 -2.25 4.05
C MET A 41 -15.77 -3.15 5.13
N MET A 42 -15.04 -4.23 5.41
CA MET A 42 -15.40 -5.16 6.46
C MET A 42 -14.96 -4.61 7.82
N ASN A 43 -15.75 -4.90 8.86
CA ASN A 43 -15.30 -4.69 10.22
C ASN A 43 -14.09 -5.62 10.48
N PRO A 44 -12.93 -5.10 10.91
CA PRO A 44 -11.77 -5.93 11.18
C PRO A 44 -11.95 -6.88 12.38
N LEU A 45 -13.01 -6.67 13.18
CA LEU A 45 -13.40 -7.53 14.30
C LEU A 45 -14.56 -8.46 13.90
N ASP A 46 -14.44 -9.74 14.27
CA ASP A 46 -15.55 -10.70 14.18
C ASP A 46 -16.61 -10.50 15.28
N SER A 47 -17.66 -11.34 15.28
CA SER A 47 -18.73 -11.29 16.28
C SER A 47 -18.26 -11.53 17.71
N ASN A 48 -17.07 -12.10 17.90
CA ASN A 48 -16.47 -12.40 19.20
C ASN A 48 -15.42 -11.33 19.60
N GLY A 49 -15.23 -10.28 18.80
CA GLY A 49 -14.26 -9.21 19.06
C GLY A 49 -12.82 -9.58 18.68
N THR A 50 -12.62 -10.62 17.86
CA THR A 50 -11.29 -11.05 17.43
C THR A 50 -10.87 -10.31 16.17
N ILE A 51 -9.62 -9.81 16.15
CA ILE A 51 -9.01 -9.20 14.96
C ILE A 51 -8.78 -10.28 13.91
N GLN A 52 -9.38 -10.12 12.73
CA GLN A 52 -9.26 -11.07 11.62
C GLN A 52 -8.07 -10.76 10.69
N SER A 53 -7.53 -9.55 10.72
CA SER A 53 -6.41 -9.10 9.89
C SER A 53 -5.10 -9.85 10.17
N ASN A 54 -4.35 -10.20 9.12
CA ASN A 54 -2.99 -10.75 9.24
C ASN A 54 -1.90 -9.67 9.28
N PHE A 55 -2.23 -8.43 9.67
CA PHE A 55 -1.29 -7.32 9.73
C PHE A 55 -1.15 -6.71 11.12
N VAL A 56 -2.16 -6.84 11.98
CA VAL A 56 -2.25 -6.08 13.26
C VAL A 56 -2.70 -6.95 14.44
N LYS A 57 -2.46 -8.27 14.37
CA LYS A 57 -2.64 -9.19 15.49
C LYS A 57 -1.51 -9.01 16.52
N LYS A 58 -1.38 -9.97 17.45
CA LYS A 58 -0.19 -10.05 18.30
C LYS A 58 1.00 -10.45 17.44
N PRO A 59 2.19 -9.80 17.58
CA PRO A 59 3.35 -10.06 16.75
C PRO A 59 3.63 -11.54 16.53
N SER A 60 3.71 -11.92 15.26
CA SER A 60 3.89 -13.28 14.81
C SER A 60 4.59 -13.28 13.45
N LYS A 61 5.18 -14.43 13.08
CA LYS A 61 5.77 -14.59 11.74
C LYS A 61 4.75 -14.33 10.63
N VAL A 62 3.49 -14.71 10.82
CA VAL A 62 2.42 -14.50 9.84
C VAL A 62 2.23 -13.01 9.55
N ASP A 63 2.22 -12.17 10.59
CA ASP A 63 2.04 -10.73 10.41
C ASP A 63 3.27 -10.08 9.76
N ASP A 64 4.46 -10.51 10.16
CA ASP A 64 5.71 -10.00 9.61
C ASP A 64 5.89 -10.38 8.13
N ASP A 65 5.53 -11.62 7.76
CA ASP A 65 5.52 -12.08 6.37
C ASP A 65 4.49 -11.29 5.55
N ALA A 66 3.27 -11.09 6.06
CA ALA A 66 2.23 -10.33 5.36
C ALA A 66 2.68 -8.89 5.08
N TRP A 67 3.25 -8.20 6.08
CA TRP A 67 3.82 -6.86 5.89
C TRP A 67 5.02 -6.84 4.93
N THR A 68 5.82 -7.89 4.90
CA THR A 68 6.97 -8.00 4.00
C THR A 68 6.49 -8.19 2.56
N GLU A 69 5.55 -9.10 2.34
CA GLU A 69 4.96 -9.34 1.03
C GLU A 69 4.23 -8.11 0.48
N LEU A 70 3.53 -7.35 1.33
CA LEU A 70 2.82 -6.14 0.89
C LEU A 70 3.77 -5.02 0.47
N LEU A 71 4.95 -4.90 1.09
CA LEU A 71 5.89 -3.79 0.87
C LEU A 71 7.10 -4.16 -0.01
N LYS A 72 7.22 -5.40 -0.48
CA LYS A 72 8.42 -5.92 -1.16
C LYS A 72 8.83 -5.13 -2.41
N TYR A 73 7.87 -4.51 -3.11
CA TYR A 73 8.11 -3.72 -4.32
C TYR A 73 7.93 -2.21 -4.12
N SER A 74 8.07 -1.73 -2.88
CA SER A 74 7.90 -0.30 -2.56
C SER A 74 9.01 0.60 -3.13
N ASN A 75 10.19 0.05 -3.40
CA ASN A 75 11.28 0.75 -4.04
C ASN A 75 11.09 0.72 -5.56
N LEU A 76 10.87 1.88 -6.16
CA LEU A 76 10.54 2.02 -7.57
C LEU A 76 11.65 2.75 -8.33
N ARG A 77 11.82 2.38 -9.60
CA ARG A 77 12.63 3.11 -10.57
C ARG A 77 11.70 3.91 -11.47
N PHE A 78 11.93 5.21 -11.55
CA PHE A 78 11.23 6.11 -12.46
C PHE A 78 12.14 6.51 -13.61
N THR A 79 11.60 6.55 -14.82
CA THR A 79 12.23 7.19 -15.97
C THR A 79 12.19 8.71 -15.83
N ALA A 80 13.05 9.41 -16.58
CA ALA A 80 13.01 10.88 -16.62
C ALA A 80 11.64 11.39 -17.09
N THR A 81 11.05 10.74 -18.10
CA THR A 81 9.74 11.09 -18.64
C THR A 81 8.62 10.91 -17.62
N GLU A 82 8.65 9.84 -16.81
CA GLU A 82 7.67 9.62 -15.74
C GLU A 82 7.79 10.66 -14.62
N LEU A 83 9.00 11.13 -14.29
CA LEU A 83 9.14 12.23 -13.33
C LEU A 83 8.69 13.56 -13.92
N ASP A 84 9.01 13.82 -15.19
CA ASP A 84 8.64 15.06 -15.88
C ASP A 84 7.12 15.21 -16.06
N SER A 85 6.38 14.10 -16.18
CA SER A 85 4.92 14.13 -16.27
C SER A 85 4.23 14.49 -14.95
N ILE A 86 4.93 14.34 -13.82
CA ILE A 86 4.45 14.73 -12.50
C ILE A 86 4.86 16.18 -12.22
N ASP A 87 6.17 16.43 -12.25
CA ASP A 87 6.78 17.74 -12.00
C ASP A 87 8.25 17.71 -12.45
N THR A 88 8.59 18.52 -13.45
CA THR A 88 9.93 18.58 -14.05
C THR A 88 11.02 18.97 -13.05
N ALA A 89 10.67 19.66 -11.96
CA ALA A 89 11.61 20.04 -10.91
C ALA A 89 12.03 18.85 -10.03
N ARG A 90 11.28 17.72 -10.04
CA ARG A 90 11.57 16.55 -9.19
C ARG A 90 12.94 15.95 -9.46
N LYS A 91 13.41 16.01 -10.71
CA LYS A 91 14.73 15.49 -11.10
C LYS A 91 15.89 16.25 -10.44
N ASN A 92 15.67 17.50 -10.02
CA ASN A 92 16.74 18.33 -9.43
C ASN A 92 17.21 17.81 -8.06
N SER A 93 16.34 17.09 -7.34
CA SER A 93 16.63 16.54 -6.01
C SER A 93 16.54 15.01 -5.95
N ALA A 94 16.07 14.35 -7.02
CA ALA A 94 15.92 12.90 -7.06
C ALA A 94 17.27 12.21 -7.16
N VAL A 95 17.40 11.07 -6.47
CA VAL A 95 18.60 10.22 -6.57
C VAL A 95 18.60 9.53 -7.93
N GLN A 96 19.59 9.84 -8.76
CA GLN A 96 19.80 9.16 -10.04
C GLN A 96 20.51 7.82 -9.80
N LEU A 97 20.04 6.76 -10.47
CA LEU A 97 20.64 5.43 -10.37
C LEU A 97 21.84 5.29 -11.33
N PRO A 98 22.85 4.45 -11.02
CA PRO A 98 24.09 4.35 -11.81
C PRO A 98 23.89 3.96 -13.29
N ASP A 99 22.88 3.15 -13.55
CA ASP A 99 22.46 2.63 -14.86
C ASP A 99 21.30 3.45 -15.49
N GLY A 100 20.95 4.58 -14.89
CA GLY A 100 19.89 5.46 -15.37
C GLY A 100 18.55 5.27 -14.66
N GLY A 101 17.67 6.27 -14.85
CA GLY A 101 16.45 6.41 -14.07
C GLY A 101 16.71 6.98 -12.67
N TYR A 102 15.63 7.05 -11.88
CA TYR A 102 15.60 7.71 -10.59
C TYR A 102 14.96 6.80 -9.55
N PHE A 103 15.56 6.75 -8.37
CA PHE A 103 15.00 6.03 -7.23
C PHE A 103 13.84 6.82 -6.62
N GLY A 104 12.75 6.13 -6.32
CA GLY A 104 11.64 6.73 -5.61
C GLY A 104 10.65 5.71 -5.06
N ASN A 105 9.49 6.23 -4.67
CA ASN A 105 8.39 5.47 -4.08
C ASN A 105 7.07 6.17 -4.47
N VAL A 106 5.94 5.48 -4.33
CA VAL A 106 4.59 6.07 -4.43
C VAL A 106 3.97 6.21 -3.05
N SER A 107 3.15 7.24 -2.83
CA SER A 107 2.64 7.61 -1.51
C SER A 107 1.96 6.45 -0.76
N VAL A 108 1.21 5.58 -1.45
CA VAL A 108 0.51 4.46 -0.79
C VAL A 108 1.46 3.48 -0.08
N TYR A 109 2.65 3.21 -0.64
CA TYR A 109 3.63 2.35 0.02
C TYR A 109 4.30 3.06 1.21
N HIS A 110 4.47 4.38 1.13
CA HIS A 110 4.91 5.19 2.26
C HIS A 110 3.87 5.16 3.40
N ASP A 111 2.58 5.28 3.09
CA ASP A 111 1.50 5.21 4.08
C ASP A 111 1.42 3.83 4.74
N LEU A 112 1.54 2.77 3.95
CA LEU A 112 1.60 1.40 4.46
C LEU A 112 2.84 1.16 5.33
N HIS A 113 3.99 1.73 4.95
CA HIS A 113 5.19 1.73 5.80
C HIS A 113 4.93 2.45 7.13
N CYS A 114 4.27 3.60 7.12
CA CYS A 114 3.90 4.34 8.32
C CYS A 114 3.02 3.51 9.26
N ILE A 115 2.00 2.82 8.72
CA ILE A 115 1.14 1.93 9.50
C ILE A 115 1.95 0.78 10.12
N LYS A 116 2.83 0.13 9.36
CA LYS A 116 3.74 -0.91 9.88
C LYS A 116 4.63 -0.39 11.00
N SER A 117 5.19 0.81 10.83
CA SER A 117 6.06 1.43 11.83
C SER A 117 5.30 1.72 13.13
N ILE A 118 4.09 2.28 13.05
CA ILE A 118 3.20 2.50 14.20
C ILE A 118 2.91 1.17 14.90
N TYR A 119 2.51 0.15 14.15
CA TYR A 119 2.24 -1.18 14.69
C TYR A 119 3.46 -1.76 15.44
N ARG A 120 4.65 -1.70 14.85
CA ARG A 120 5.87 -2.19 15.52
C ARG A 120 6.22 -1.39 16.78
N PHE A 121 5.94 -0.09 16.80
CA PHE A 121 6.16 0.74 17.98
C PHE A 121 5.21 0.39 19.13
N LEU A 122 3.95 0.01 18.85
CA LEU A 122 3.02 -0.52 19.86
C LEU A 122 3.56 -1.79 20.55
N TYR A 123 4.41 -2.56 19.86
CA TYR A 123 5.07 -3.76 20.36
C TYR A 123 6.58 -3.59 20.48
N THR A 124 7.01 -2.44 21.02
CA THR A 124 8.43 -2.10 21.17
C THR A 124 9.25 -3.20 21.86
N SER A 125 8.72 -3.82 22.93
CA SER A 125 9.42 -4.90 23.64
C SER A 125 9.67 -6.14 22.79
N HIS A 126 8.82 -6.38 21.78
CA HIS A 126 8.97 -7.50 20.85
C HIS A 126 9.92 -7.15 19.69
N TYR A 127 9.71 -6.00 19.05
CA TYR A 127 10.45 -5.64 17.84
C TYR A 127 11.80 -4.97 18.11
N TYR A 128 11.98 -4.39 19.29
CA TYR A 128 13.13 -3.58 19.67
C TYR A 128 13.62 -3.90 21.09
N PRO A 129 13.82 -5.18 21.46
CA PRO A 129 14.11 -5.59 22.84
C PRO A 129 15.44 -5.05 23.38
N THR A 130 16.37 -4.69 22.50
CA THR A 130 17.72 -4.22 22.83
C THR A 130 17.93 -2.74 22.53
N SER A 131 16.88 -1.99 22.20
CA SER A 131 17.03 -0.58 21.85
C SER A 131 17.35 0.28 23.08
N THR A 132 18.27 1.23 22.91
CA THR A 132 18.59 2.24 23.93
C THR A 132 17.46 3.26 24.06
N PRO A 133 17.39 4.04 25.16
CA PRO A 133 16.42 5.11 25.29
C PRO A 133 16.43 6.11 24.12
N GLU A 134 17.62 6.48 23.63
CA GLU A 134 17.79 7.41 22.50
C GLU A 134 17.24 6.80 21.21
N GLN A 135 17.43 5.49 21.00
CA GLN A 135 16.87 4.80 19.84
C GLN A 135 15.34 4.72 19.91
N ILE A 136 14.77 4.57 21.11
CA ILE A 136 13.31 4.62 21.30
C ILE A 136 12.77 6.03 21.03
N GLU A 137 13.47 7.08 21.47
CA GLU A 137 13.09 8.47 21.20
C GLU A 137 13.10 8.77 19.68
N LEU A 138 14.15 8.36 18.97
CA LEU A 138 14.21 8.51 17.51
C LEU A 138 13.07 7.78 16.81
N ARG A 139 12.69 6.58 17.29
CA ARG A 139 11.52 5.86 16.76
C ARG A 139 10.23 6.61 17.05
N GLN A 140 10.07 7.17 18.24
CA GLN A 140 8.90 7.96 18.59
C GLN A 140 8.77 9.19 17.69
N LEU A 141 9.87 9.90 17.42
CA LEU A 141 9.88 11.02 16.45
C LEU A 141 9.47 10.56 15.05
N HIS A 142 9.97 9.41 14.60
CA HIS A 142 9.53 8.82 13.33
C HIS A 142 8.02 8.51 13.34
N ILE A 143 7.48 7.96 14.43
CA ILE A 143 6.04 7.70 14.56
C ILE A 143 5.21 9.00 14.52
N ILE A 144 5.69 10.07 15.15
CA ILE A 144 5.01 11.38 15.09
C ILE A 144 4.96 11.90 13.64
N HIS A 145 6.06 11.79 12.90
CA HIS A 145 6.09 12.10 11.46
C HIS A 145 5.12 11.22 10.66
N CYS A 146 5.13 9.90 10.90
CA CYS A 146 4.21 8.96 10.26
C CYS A 146 2.74 9.34 10.49
N LEU A 147 2.38 9.71 11.73
CA LEU A 147 1.02 10.09 12.08
C LEU A 147 0.56 11.36 11.36
N ASP A 148 1.43 12.38 11.24
CA ASP A 148 1.07 13.62 10.55
C ASP A 148 0.99 13.44 9.02
N MET A 149 1.88 12.63 8.44
CA MET A 149 1.80 12.26 7.02
C MET A 149 0.49 11.52 6.72
N LEU A 150 0.17 10.47 7.49
CA LEU A 150 -1.08 9.73 7.33
C LEU A 150 -2.31 10.64 7.50
N ARG A 151 -2.29 11.58 8.45
CA ARG A 151 -3.36 12.57 8.61
C ARG A 151 -3.49 13.45 7.36
N ALA A 152 -2.39 13.97 6.84
CA ALA A 152 -2.38 14.81 5.65
C ALA A 152 -2.90 14.05 4.42
N ASP A 153 -2.48 12.81 4.21
CA ASP A 153 -2.91 11.98 3.09
C ASP A 153 -4.39 11.57 3.19
N ILE A 154 -4.87 11.22 4.39
CA ILE A 154 -6.31 10.97 4.63
C ILE A 154 -7.15 12.21 4.30
N MET A 155 -6.68 13.40 4.67
CA MET A 155 -7.36 14.65 4.33
C MET A 155 -7.29 15.01 2.85
N CYS A 156 -6.21 14.62 2.16
CA CYS A 156 -6.03 14.83 0.73
C CYS A 156 -7.02 14.00 -0.09
N TRP A 157 -7.19 12.71 0.26
CA TRP A 157 -8.08 11.80 -0.47
C TRP A 157 -9.54 11.88 -0.02
N GLY A 158 -9.80 12.03 1.28
CA GLY A 158 -11.12 12.24 1.88
C GLY A 158 -12.20 11.22 1.50
N ASP A 159 -12.34 10.13 2.26
CA ASP A 159 -13.48 9.21 2.09
C ASP A 159 -14.78 9.81 2.67
N LEU A 160 -15.66 10.30 1.79
CA LEU A 160 -16.96 10.87 2.14
C LEU A 160 -18.10 9.84 2.14
N THR A 161 -17.80 8.53 2.06
CA THR A 161 -18.82 7.49 2.06
C THR A 161 -19.56 7.47 3.40
N PRO A 162 -20.89 7.70 3.44
CA PRO A 162 -21.63 7.73 4.68
C PRO A 162 -21.67 6.34 5.33
N PHE A 163 -21.62 6.31 6.65
CA PHE A 163 -21.89 5.12 7.46
C PHE A 163 -23.06 5.42 8.41
N THR A 164 -23.72 4.37 8.88
CA THR A 164 -24.88 4.50 9.79
C THR A 164 -24.57 3.88 11.14
N MET A 165 -25.41 4.19 12.14
CA MET A 165 -25.33 3.61 13.48
C MET A 165 -26.42 2.54 13.60
N GLN A 166 -26.09 1.41 14.24
CA GLN A 166 -27.02 0.30 14.48
C GLN A 166 -27.13 -0.04 15.95
N TRP A 167 -28.35 -0.40 16.39
CA TRP A 167 -28.61 -0.88 17.74
C TRP A 167 -28.32 -2.37 17.85
N SER A 168 -27.85 -2.79 19.02
CA SER A 168 -27.70 -4.20 19.38
C SER A 168 -28.30 -4.43 20.77
N ASN A 169 -28.93 -5.59 20.95
CA ASN A 169 -29.46 -6.01 22.26
C ASN A 169 -28.36 -6.24 23.30
N SER A 170 -27.10 -6.39 22.87
CA SER A 170 -25.95 -6.67 23.77
C SER A 170 -25.29 -5.41 24.34
N HIS A 171 -25.59 -4.21 23.83
CA HIS A 171 -24.90 -2.98 24.24
C HIS A 171 -25.86 -1.80 24.33
N ARG A 172 -25.67 -0.94 25.34
CA ARG A 172 -26.50 0.27 25.55
C ARG A 172 -26.14 1.45 24.64
N LYS A 173 -25.11 1.30 23.80
CA LYS A 173 -24.67 2.31 22.82
C LYS A 173 -24.75 1.71 21.42
N PRO A 174 -25.22 2.47 20.41
CA PRO A 174 -25.24 1.97 19.04
C PRO A 174 -23.81 1.84 18.51
N SER A 175 -23.56 0.83 17.67
CA SER A 175 -22.28 0.63 17.00
C SER A 175 -22.32 1.18 15.57
N ALA A 176 -21.16 1.60 15.06
CA ALA A 176 -21.06 2.07 13.68
C ALA A 176 -21.08 0.87 12.71
N ASN A 177 -21.90 0.97 11.66
CA ASN A 177 -21.91 0.06 10.54
C ASN A 177 -21.14 0.68 9.36
N PHE A 178 -19.88 0.28 9.22
CA PHE A 178 -18.98 0.78 8.18
C PHE A 178 -19.10 0.06 6.82
N SER A 179 -20.04 -0.88 6.69
CA SER A 179 -20.23 -1.77 5.52
C SER A 179 -20.78 -1.07 4.27
N SER A 180 -20.42 0.19 4.05
CA SER A 180 -20.79 0.93 2.85
C SER A 180 -19.83 0.59 1.70
N PRO A 181 -20.34 0.39 0.47
CA PRO A 181 -19.50 0.15 -0.70
C PRO A 181 -18.57 1.32 -0.99
N ARG A 182 -17.30 1.02 -1.25
CA ARG A 182 -16.26 1.97 -1.66
C ARG A 182 -15.63 1.54 -2.98
N GLN A 183 -15.01 2.50 -3.65
CA GLN A 183 -14.08 2.23 -4.74
C GLN A 183 -12.69 2.07 -4.15
N CYS A 184 -12.11 0.87 -4.28
CA CYS A 184 -10.85 0.50 -3.67
C CYS A 184 -9.84 0.13 -4.75
N VAL A 185 -8.56 0.38 -4.51
CA VAL A 185 -7.48 -0.15 -5.36
C VAL A 185 -7.54 -1.67 -5.36
N ASN A 186 -7.44 -2.29 -6.55
CA ASN A 186 -7.25 -3.72 -6.72
C ASN A 186 -5.76 -4.02 -6.60
N TRP A 187 -5.38 -4.60 -5.47
CA TRP A 187 -3.99 -4.92 -5.15
C TRP A 187 -3.46 -6.10 -5.97
N ASP A 188 -4.33 -6.98 -6.47
CA ASP A 188 -3.91 -8.15 -7.24
C ASP A 188 -3.24 -7.74 -8.56
N ALA A 189 -3.58 -6.56 -9.08
CA ALA A 189 -2.95 -6.02 -10.27
C ALA A 189 -1.48 -5.61 -10.08
N PHE A 190 -1.03 -5.44 -8.83
CA PHE A 190 0.36 -5.10 -8.51
C PHE A 190 1.20 -6.35 -8.17
N SER A 191 0.60 -7.54 -8.17
CA SER A 191 1.26 -8.81 -7.81
C SER A 191 2.23 -9.32 -8.86
N TYR A 192 2.18 -8.76 -10.08
CA TYR A 192 2.93 -9.21 -11.26
C TYR A 192 3.94 -8.18 -11.77
N CYS A 193 4.30 -7.25 -10.89
CA CYS A 193 5.25 -6.18 -11.14
C CYS A 193 6.70 -6.68 -11.10
#